data_AF-A0A0C9UYK3-F1
#
_entry.id   AF-A0A0C9UYK3-F1
#
_cell.length_a   1.000
_cell.length_b   1.000
_cell.length_c   1.000
_cell.angle_alpha   90.00
_cell.angle_beta   90.00
_cell.angle_gamma   90.00
#
_symmetry.space_group_name_H-M   'P 1'
#
loop_
_entity.id
_entity.type
_entity.pdbx_description
1 polymer ?
#
loop_
_entity_poly.entity_id
_entity_poly.type
_entity_poly.pdbx_seq_one_letter_code
_entity_poly.pdbx_strand_id
1 'polypeptide(L)' 'WGHAKCQYRILPFTSKEAEMEKNVRESLDKVDIVKMRRFAIRSARFMAACKLGLSGSQAVWANKKYHGHRVLPEHILNEL' A
#
# COMPACT_ATOMS: atom_id res chain seq x y z
N TRP A 1 -2.43 4.19 6.26
CA TRP A 1 -2.46 5.67 6.30
C TRP A 1 -2.88 6.34 4.99
N GLY A 2 -2.20 6.12 3.85
CA GLY A 2 -2.47 6.88 2.62
C GLY A 2 -3.93 6.88 2.18
N HIS A 3 -4.60 5.72 2.18
CA HIS A 3 -6.02 5.63 1.84
C HIS A 3 -6.93 6.41 2.80
N ALA A 4 -6.73 6.26 4.11
CA ALA A 4 -7.50 7.00 5.12
C ALA A 4 -7.30 8.53 4.98
N LYS A 5 -6.07 9.00 4.71
CA LYS A 5 -5.82 10.43 4.45
C LYS A 5 -6.54 10.92 3.19
N CYS A 6 -6.62 10.08 2.15
CA CYS A 6 -7.39 10.40 0.94
C CYS A 6 -8.89 10.52 1.25
N GLN A 7 -9.44 9.62 2.07
CA GLN A 7 -10.84 9.68 2.52
C GLN A 7 -11.11 10.90 3.41
N TYR A 8 -10.16 11.28 4.26
CA TYR A 8 -10.29 12.47 5.11
C TYR A 8 -10.29 13.76 4.27
N ARG A 9 -9.41 13.85 3.26
CA ARG A 9 -9.25 15.06 2.43
C ARG A 9 -10.45 15.41 1.55
N ILE A 10 -11.35 14.46 1.30
CA ILE A 10 -12.59 14.72 0.53
C ILE A 10 -13.73 15.22 1.41
N LEU A 11 -13.59 15.16 2.74
CA LEU A 11 -14.58 15.67 3.69
C LEU A 11 -14.53 17.20 3.72
N PRO A 12 -15.65 17.86 4.07
CA PRO A 12 -15.64 19.30 4.28
C PRO A 12 -14.64 19.71 5.37
N PHE A 13 -14.09 20.90 5.24
CA PHE A 13 -13.21 21.46 6.26
C PHE A 13 -13.99 21.65 7.58
N THR A 14 -13.35 21.29 8.68
CA THR A 14 -13.89 21.44 10.04
C THR A 14 -12.86 22.16 10.89
N SER A 15 -13.30 23.01 11.82
CA SER A 15 -12.43 23.72 12.77
C SER A 15 -12.54 23.18 14.20
N LYS A 16 -13.50 22.27 14.44
CA LYS A 16 -13.75 21.65 15.74
C LYS A 16 -12.98 20.34 15.84
N GLU A 17 -12.12 20.22 16.84
CA GLU A 17 -11.26 19.05 17.05
C GLU A 17 -12.06 17.75 17.22
N ALA A 18 -13.15 17.77 17.98
CA ALA A 18 -14.00 16.59 18.17
C ALA A 18 -14.60 16.05 16.85
N GLU A 19 -14.90 16.95 15.91
CA GLU A 19 -15.41 16.59 14.59
C GLU A 19 -14.27 16.06 13.70
N MET A 20 -13.08 16.66 13.77
CA MET A 20 -11.89 16.13 13.11
C MET A 20 -11.57 14.71 13.58
N GLU A 21 -11.63 14.45 14.90
CA GLU A 21 -11.36 13.12 15.46
C GLU A 21 -12.35 12.08 14.92
N LYS A 22 -13.65 12.41 14.93
CA LYS A 22 -14.69 11.56 14.35
C LYS A 22 -14.42 11.28 12.87
N ASN A 23 -14.11 12.31 12.09
CA ASN A 23 -13.79 12.20 10.66
C ASN A 23 -12.56 11.32 10.40
N VAL A 24 -11.54 11.38 11.26
CA VAL A 24 -10.36 10.50 11.19
C VAL A 24 -10.75 9.05 11.44
N ARG A 25 -11.54 8.77 12.49
CA ARG A 25 -12.02 7.42 12.82
C ARG A 25 -12.84 6.83 11.65
N GLU A 26 -13.81 7.57 11.14
CA GLU A 26 -14.61 7.14 9.99
C GLU A 26 -13.76 6.93 8.72
N SER A 27 -12.74 7.76 8.50
CA SER A 27 -11.82 7.61 7.37
C SER A 27 -10.91 6.37 7.50
N LEU A 28 -10.57 5.97 8.73
CA LEU A 28 -9.84 4.74 9.00
C LEU A 28 -10.72 3.51 8.76
N ASP A 29 -11.98 3.55 9.18
CA ASP A 29 -12.94 2.44 9.00
C ASP A 29 -13.24 2.15 7.53
N LYS A 30 -13.10 3.15 6.64
CA LYS A 30 -13.22 3.00 5.18
C LYS A 30 -12.07 2.21 4.53
N VAL A 31 -11.01 1.89 5.28
CA VAL A 31 -9.92 1.03 4.77
C VAL A 31 -10.37 -0.43 4.84
N ASP A 32 -10.92 -0.95 3.74
CA ASP A 32 -11.34 -2.35 3.71
C ASP A 32 -10.18 -3.35 3.90
N ILE A 33 -10.50 -4.55 4.39
CA ILE A 33 -9.53 -5.63 4.64
C ILE A 33 -8.77 -6.06 3.36
N VAL A 34 -9.40 -5.94 2.18
CA VAL A 34 -8.79 -6.30 0.91
C VAL A 34 -7.66 -5.31 0.56
N LYS A 35 -7.86 -4.01 0.79
CA LYS A 35 -6.85 -2.95 0.65
C LYS A 35 -5.72 -3.19 1.64
N MET A 36 -6.02 -3.50 2.90
CA MET A 36 -4.99 -3.83 3.90
C MET A 36 -4.10 -5.00 3.43
N ARG A 37 -4.72 -6.09 2.97
CA ARG A 37 -4.02 -7.25 2.41
C ARG A 37 -3.19 -6.89 1.18
N ARG A 38 -3.72 -6.08 0.26
CA ARG A 38 -2.98 -5.59 -0.92
C ARG A 38 -1.76 -4.76 -0.53
N PHE A 39 -1.87 -3.89 0.48
CA PHE A 39 -0.73 -3.12 0.98
C PHE A 39 0.34 -4.03 1.60
N ALA A 40 -0.06 -4.99 2.44
CA ALA A 40 0.85 -5.96 3.04
C ALA A 40 1.58 -6.80 1.97
N ILE A 41 0.85 -7.30 0.96
CA ILE A 41 1.42 -8.09 -0.14
C ILE A 41 2.40 -7.25 -0.98
N ARG A 42 2.09 -5.98 -1.25
CA ARG A 42 3.02 -5.08 -1.96
C ARG A 42 4.31 -4.89 -1.16
N SER A 43 4.22 -4.65 0.14
CA SER A 43 5.41 -4.53 1.00
C SER A 43 6.20 -5.83 1.06
N ALA A 44 5.54 -6.97 1.19
CA ALA A 44 6.19 -8.29 1.20
C ALA A 44 6.98 -8.56 -0.08
N ARG A 45 6.39 -8.26 -1.25
CA ARG A 45 7.08 -8.40 -2.54
C ARG A 45 8.25 -7.44 -2.68
N PHE A 46 8.11 -6.19 -2.24
CA PHE A 46 9.23 -5.25 -2.25
C PHE A 46 10.39 -5.73 -1.37
N MET A 47 10.11 -6.21 -0.16
CA MET A 47 11.13 -6.80 0.71
C MET A 47 11.77 -8.06 0.11
N ALA A 48 10.97 -8.92 -0.55
CA ALA A 48 11.48 -10.10 -1.24
C ALA A 48 12.43 -9.70 -2.39
N ALA A 49 12.08 -8.69 -3.17
CA ALA A 49 12.96 -8.13 -4.20
C ALA A 49 14.29 -7.63 -3.61
N CYS A 50 14.24 -6.87 -2.50
CA CYS A 50 15.46 -6.42 -1.82
C CYS A 50 16.31 -7.60 -1.33
N LYS A 51 15.71 -8.66 -0.79
CA LYS A 51 16.43 -9.87 -0.35
C LYS A 51 17.09 -10.62 -1.51
N LEU A 52 16.47 -10.59 -2.69
CA LEU A 52 17.01 -11.18 -3.92
C LEU A 52 18.10 -10.29 -4.58
N GLY A 53 18.44 -9.14 -3.99
CA GLY A 53 19.48 -8.24 -4.49
C GLY A 53 19.01 -7.28 -5.58
N LEU A 54 17.70 -7.14 -5.80
CA LEU A 54 17.18 -6.21 -6.80
C LEU A 54 17.38 -4.76 -6.34
N SER A 55 17.76 -3.89 -7.28
CA SER A 55 17.76 -2.44 -7.06
C SER A 55 16.35 -1.91 -6.81
N GLY A 56 16.24 -0.70 -6.25
CA GLY A 56 14.95 -0.07 -5.98
C GLY A 56 14.06 0.07 -7.22
N SER A 57 14.64 0.40 -8.38
CA SER A 57 13.90 0.49 -9.65
C SER A 57 13.39 -0.87 -10.11
N GLN A 58 14.21 -1.92 -10.03
CA GLN A 58 13.81 -3.29 -10.35
C GLN A 58 12.73 -3.82 -9.39
N ALA A 59 12.84 -3.52 -8.09
CA ALA A 59 11.84 -3.89 -7.09
C ALA A 59 10.48 -3.19 -7.32
N VAL A 60 10.48 -1.93 -7.77
CA VAL A 60 9.26 -1.21 -8.18
C VAL A 60 8.65 -1.85 -9.44
N TRP A 61 9.47 -2.15 -10.44
CA TRP A 61 9.03 -2.82 -11.66
C TRP A 61 8.42 -4.20 -11.35
N ALA A 62 9.09 -5.02 -10.55
CA ALA A 62 8.61 -6.32 -10.10
C ALA A 62 7.25 -6.21 -9.39
N ASN A 63 7.09 -5.20 -8.52
CA ASN A 63 5.83 -4.96 -7.84
C ASN A 63 4.68 -4.58 -8.80
N LYS A 64 4.99 -3.86 -9.88
CA LYS A 64 4.02 -3.49 -10.91
C LYS A 64 3.63 -4.69 -11.75
N LYS A 65 4.61 -5.47 -12.23
CA LYS A 65 4.36 -6.65 -13.07
C LYS A 65 3.63 -7.76 -12.32
N TYR A 66 4.06 -8.07 -11.10
CA TYR A 66 3.52 -9.16 -10.31
C TYR A 66 2.41 -8.72 -9.33
N HIS A 67 1.64 -7.67 -9.65
CA HIS A 67 0.65 -7.08 -8.72
C HIS A 67 -0.42 -8.07 -8.20
N GLY A 68 -0.77 -9.08 -9.00
CA GLY A 68 -1.70 -10.14 -8.61
C GLY A 68 -1.08 -11.28 -7.78
N HIS A 69 0.24 -11.35 -7.71
CA HIS A 69 0.94 -12.43 -7.01
C HIS A 69 1.19 -12.08 -5.55
N ARG A 70 1.20 -13.11 -4.69
CA ARG A 70 1.56 -12.96 -3.28
C ARG A 70 3.06 -12.95 -3.05
N VAL A 71 3.80 -13.68 -3.89
CA VAL A 71 5.26 -13.87 -3.81
C VAL A 71 5.84 -13.59 -5.20
N LEU A 72 7.08 -13.10 -5.24
CA LEU A 72 7.80 -12.94 -6.50
C LEU A 72 8.32 -14.31 -6.98
N PRO A 73 8.27 -14.61 -8.29
CA PRO A 73 8.86 -15.82 -8.81
C PRO A 73 10.38 -15.85 -8.57
N GLU A 74 10.93 -17.04 -8.32
CA GLU A 74 12.37 -17.22 -8.10
C GLU A 74 13.22 -16.83 -9.31
N HIS A 75 12.67 -17.02 -10.52
CA HIS A 75 13.33 -16.69 -11.78
C HIS A 75 13.20 -15.22 -12.19
N ILE A 76 12.74 -14.33 -11.31
CA ILE A 76 12.56 -12.91 -11.65
C ILE A 76 13.86 -12.24 -12.10
N LEU A 77 15.01 -12.69 -11.59
CA LEU A 77 16.33 -12.20 -11.99
C LEU A 77 16.64 -12.43 -13.48
N ASN A 78 16.03 -13.43 -14.10
CA ASN A 78 16.21 -13.72 -15.52
C ASN A 78 15.39 -12.75 -16.42
N GLU A 79 14.47 -11.97 -15.85
CA GLU A 79 13.60 -11.03 -16.56
C GLU A 79 14.01 -9.55 -16.38
N LEU A 80 15.08 -9.26 -15.65
CA LEU A 80 15.53 -7.92 -15.25
C LEU A 80 16.70 -7.42 -16.10
#